data_AF-A0A847N4Z5-F1
#
_entry.id   AF-A0A847N4Z5-F1
#
_cell.length_a   1.000
_cell.length_b   1.000
_cell.length_c   1.000
_cell.angle_alpha   90.00
_cell.angle_beta   90.00
_cell.angle_gamma   90.00
#
_symmetry.space_group_name_H-M   'P 1'
#
loop_
_entity.id
_entity.type
_entity.pdbx_description
1 polymer ?
#
loop_
_entity_poly.entity_id
_entity_poly.type
_entity_poly.pdbx_seq_one_letter_code
_entity_poly.pdbx_strand_id
1 'polypeptide(L)'
;HRGESDPAYPYYGSFYRDSFIGLRVKNITKEEKQLAINEAKRLEEINTMYNYLFFLDTKNKYYCTDFISRIYQSINYQRNDKEKLSLNDDGFITSVNDLILSKDTYIFFYKETIGNHEHIYYFE
;
A
#
# COMPACT_ATOMS: atom_id res chain seq x y z
N HIS A 1 8.89 19.78 -1.81
CA HIS A 1 9.63 20.58 -0.83
C HIS A 1 8.75 21.72 -0.36
N ARG A 2 8.48 21.81 0.94
CA ARG A 2 7.71 22.89 1.58
C ARG A 2 8.65 24.04 1.95
N GLY A 3 8.28 25.29 1.68
CA GLY A 3 9.06 26.46 2.11
C GLY A 3 8.73 26.90 3.53
N GLU A 4 9.63 27.66 4.18
CA GLU A 4 9.44 28.17 5.56
C GLU A 4 8.18 29.04 5.72
N SER A 5 7.71 29.66 4.64
CA SER A 5 6.49 30.47 4.62
C SER A 5 5.19 29.66 4.60
N ASP A 6 5.27 28.33 4.46
CA ASP A 6 4.09 27.47 4.45
C ASP A 6 3.55 27.29 5.88
N PRO A 7 2.24 27.48 6.13
CA PRO A 7 1.65 27.35 7.46
C PRO A 7 1.86 25.98 8.13
N ALA A 8 2.11 24.94 7.33
CA ALA A 8 2.36 23.59 7.81
C ALA A 8 3.86 23.30 8.05
N TYR A 9 4.76 24.23 7.70
CA TYR A 9 6.20 24.09 7.89
C TYR A 9 6.62 23.89 9.35
N PRO A 10 6.07 24.59 10.36
CA PRO A 10 6.43 24.36 11.76
C PRO A 10 6.11 22.95 12.27
N TYR A 11 5.19 22.24 11.62
CA TYR A 11 4.72 20.93 12.06
C TYR A 11 5.36 19.77 11.30
N TYR A 12 5.70 19.98 10.03
CA TYR A 12 6.18 18.93 9.15
C TYR A 12 7.50 19.26 8.46
N GLY A 13 8.11 20.42 8.74
CA GLY A 13 9.32 20.89 8.06
C GLY A 13 9.19 20.95 6.53
N SER A 14 10.35 20.86 5.87
CA SER A 14 10.49 20.89 4.41
C SER A 14 9.92 19.65 3.71
N PHE A 15 9.81 18.52 4.40
CA PHE A 15 9.37 17.23 3.86
C PHE A 15 8.31 16.57 4.75
N TYR A 16 7.21 16.10 4.16
CA TYR A 16 6.11 15.51 4.93
C TYR A 16 6.52 14.27 5.77
N ARG A 17 7.47 13.48 5.28
CA ARG A 17 8.06 12.33 5.96
C ARG A 17 9.56 12.30 5.69
N ASP A 18 10.34 12.15 6.76
CA ASP A 18 11.79 12.04 6.65
C ASP A 18 12.22 10.69 6.08
N SER A 19 11.44 9.63 6.28
CA SER A 19 11.74 8.33 5.68
C SER A 19 10.50 7.52 5.32
N PHE A 20 10.64 6.64 4.33
CA PHE A 20 9.66 5.63 3.97
C PHE A 20 10.31 4.51 3.15
N ILE A 21 9.67 3.34 3.19
CA ILE A 21 10.04 2.18 2.35
C ILE A 21 8.97 1.98 1.27
N GLY A 22 9.38 1.45 0.13
CA GLY A 22 8.48 0.94 -0.89
C GLY A 22 8.46 -0.58 -0.90
N LEU A 23 7.25 -1.13 -0.88
CA LEU A 23 7.02 -2.55 -1.09
C LEU A 23 6.58 -2.83 -2.52
N ARG A 24 7.02 -3.96 -3.07
CA ARG A 24 6.56 -4.47 -4.37
C ARG A 24 6.09 -5.91 -4.23
N VAL A 25 5.01 -6.23 -4.94
CA VAL A 25 4.47 -7.60 -5.03
C VAL A 25 5.36 -8.44 -5.94
N LYS A 26 5.73 -9.64 -5.48
CA LYS A 26 6.54 -10.62 -6.22
C LYS A 26 5.71 -11.28 -7.33
N ASN A 27 6.39 -11.67 -8.41
CA ASN A 27 5.83 -12.53 -9.46
C ASN A 27 4.46 -12.10 -10.02
N ILE A 28 4.20 -10.79 -10.06
CA ILE A 28 2.96 -10.23 -10.60
C ILE A 28 3.14 -9.84 -12.06
N THR A 29 2.27 -10.34 -12.93
CA THR A 29 2.33 -10.07 -14.37
C THR A 29 1.81 -8.67 -14.71
N LYS A 30 1.99 -8.24 -15.96
CA LYS A 30 1.47 -6.93 -16.40
C LYS A 30 -0.06 -6.92 -16.42
N GLU A 31 -0.66 -8.04 -16.82
CA GLU A 31 -2.11 -8.25 -16.88
C GLU A 31 -2.69 -8.18 -15.47
N GLU A 32 -2.06 -8.84 -14.49
CA GLU A 32 -2.47 -8.82 -13.09
C GLU A 32 -2.37 -7.43 -12.46
N LYS A 33 -1.31 -6.67 -12.76
CA LYS A 33 -1.22 -5.26 -12.35
C LYS A 33 -2.38 -4.44 -12.92
N GLN A 34 -2.74 -4.67 -14.18
CA GLN A 34 -3.85 -3.97 -14.80
C GLN A 34 -5.19 -4.32 -14.15
N LEU A 35 -5.38 -5.58 -13.74
CA LEU A 35 -6.55 -6.02 -13.00
C LEU A 35 -6.64 -5.35 -11.62
N ALA A 36 -5.54 -5.27 -10.87
CA ALA A 36 -5.49 -4.52 -9.61
C ALA A 36 -5.86 -3.04 -9.81
N ILE A 37 -5.32 -2.40 -10.85
CA ILE A 37 -5.65 -1.00 -11.19
C ILE A 37 -7.14 -0.84 -11.51
N ASN A 38 -7.71 -1.77 -12.28
CA ASN A 38 -9.12 -1.71 -12.65
C ASN A 38 -10.03 -1.89 -11.42
N GLU A 39 -9.68 -2.81 -10.52
CA GLU A 39 -10.43 -2.99 -9.27
C GLU A 39 -10.33 -1.75 -8.38
N ALA A 40 -9.14 -1.14 -8.25
CA ALA A 40 -8.97 0.10 -7.51
C ALA A 40 -9.87 1.23 -8.03
N LYS A 41 -9.94 1.39 -9.36
CA LYS A 41 -10.84 2.36 -10.01
C LYS A 41 -12.32 2.05 -9.77
N ARG A 42 -12.71 0.78 -9.86
CA ARG A 42 -14.08 0.35 -9.58
C ARG A 42 -14.49 0.67 -8.13
N LEU A 43 -13.58 0.49 -7.17
CA LEU A 43 -13.81 0.84 -5.77
C LEU A 43 -13.92 2.35 -5.57
N GLU A 44 -13.11 3.15 -6.27
CA GLU A 44 -13.24 4.61 -6.27
C GLU A 44 -14.62 5.06 -6.79
N GLU A 45 -15.10 4.46 -7.89
CA GLU A 45 -16.39 4.81 -8.52
C GLU A 45 -17.60 4.55 -7.62
N ILE A 46 -17.57 3.51 -6.77
CA ILE A 46 -18.66 3.21 -5.84
C ILE A 46 -18.58 4.00 -4.53
N ASN A 47 -17.69 5.00 -4.46
CA ASN A 47 -17.51 5.92 -3.34
C ASN A 47 -17.27 5.19 -2.01
N THR A 48 -16.33 4.24 -2.00
CA THR A 48 -15.94 3.50 -0.79
C THR A 48 -15.49 4.44 0.31
N MET A 49 -15.89 4.16 1.56
CA MET A 49 -15.55 5.00 2.70
C MET A 49 -14.37 4.45 3.51
N TYR A 50 -13.68 5.33 4.24
CA TYR A 50 -12.66 4.89 5.18
C TYR A 50 -13.31 4.11 6.34
N ASN A 51 -12.76 2.94 6.68
CA ASN A 51 -13.25 2.15 7.82
C ASN A 51 -12.54 2.53 9.13
N TYR A 52 -13.20 3.36 9.93
CA TYR A 52 -12.72 3.73 11.27
C TYR A 52 -12.87 2.62 12.31
N LEU A 53 -13.68 1.60 12.04
CA LEU A 53 -13.86 0.43 12.90
C LEU A 53 -12.98 -0.76 12.45
N PHE A 54 -12.08 -0.53 11.49
CA PHE A 54 -11.10 -1.48 10.96
C PHE A 54 -11.72 -2.79 10.46
N PHE A 55 -11.74 -3.82 11.29
CA PHE A 55 -12.22 -5.17 10.93
C PHE A 55 -13.73 -5.34 11.19
N LEU A 56 -14.38 -4.35 11.80
CA LEU A 56 -15.83 -4.31 11.96
C LEU A 56 -16.46 -3.50 10.83
N ASP A 57 -17.64 -3.92 10.37
CA ASP A 57 -18.40 -3.27 9.29
C ASP A 57 -17.57 -3.03 8.00
N THR A 58 -17.09 -4.11 7.39
CA THR A 58 -16.18 -4.06 6.24
C THR A 58 -16.88 -3.94 4.88
N LYS A 59 -18.18 -3.67 4.86
CA LYS A 59 -18.97 -3.61 3.61
C LYS A 59 -18.79 -2.24 2.96
N ASN A 60 -18.12 -2.20 1.80
CA ASN A 60 -17.78 -0.97 1.07
C ASN A 60 -16.97 0.05 1.91
N LYS A 61 -16.32 -0.43 2.97
CA LYS A 61 -15.49 0.36 3.87
C LYS A 61 -14.13 -0.31 4.01
N TYR A 62 -13.08 0.49 3.89
CA TYR A 62 -11.70 0.01 3.85
C TYR A 62 -10.80 0.94 4.65
N TYR A 63 -9.84 0.40 5.38
CA TYR A 63 -8.68 1.16 5.85
C TYR A 63 -7.50 0.90 4.91
N CYS A 64 -6.41 1.65 5.05
CA CYS A 64 -5.36 1.73 4.04
C CYS A 64 -4.79 0.36 3.59
N THR A 65 -4.47 -0.52 4.53
CA THR A 65 -3.85 -1.82 4.25
C THR A 65 -4.88 -2.86 3.79
N ASP A 66 -6.09 -2.85 4.34
CA ASP A 66 -7.20 -3.70 3.87
C ASP A 66 -7.64 -3.38 2.44
N PHE A 67 -7.63 -2.09 2.06
CA PHE A 67 -7.89 -1.65 0.70
C PHE A 67 -6.92 -2.30 -0.29
N ILE A 68 -5.62 -2.17 -0.03
CA ILE A 68 -4.56 -2.74 -0.87
C ILE A 68 -4.65 -4.27 -0.89
N SER A 69 -4.84 -4.91 0.26
CA SER A 69 -4.94 -6.36 0.37
C SER A 69 -6.10 -6.92 -0.47
N ARG A 70 -7.30 -6.32 -0.37
CA ARG A 70 -8.48 -6.78 -1.12
C ARG A 70 -8.38 -6.54 -2.62
N ILE A 71 -7.75 -5.45 -3.05
CA ILE A 71 -7.45 -5.22 -4.47
C ILE A 71 -6.61 -6.37 -5.03
N TYR A 72 -5.54 -6.75 -4.33
CA TYR A 72 -4.68 -7.85 -4.79
C TYR A 72 -5.35 -9.21 -4.68
N GLN A 73 -6.17 -9.44 -3.64
CA GLN A 73 -6.97 -10.67 -3.52
C GLN A 73 -8.00 -10.81 -4.66
N SER A 74 -8.50 -9.71 -5.24
CA SER A 74 -9.44 -9.77 -6.37
C SER A 74 -8.85 -10.45 -7.62
N ILE A 75 -7.53 -10.43 -7.77
CA ILE A 75 -6.82 -11.09 -8.88
C ILE A 75 -6.88 -12.62 -8.73
N ASN A 76 -6.98 -13.14 -7.50
CA ASN A 76 -7.02 -14.59 -7.25
C ASN A 76 -8.23 -15.27 -7.90
N TYR A 77 -9.32 -14.55 -8.18
CA TYR A 77 -10.45 -15.11 -8.92
C TYR A 77 -10.11 -15.45 -10.38
N GLN A 78 -9.02 -14.89 -10.90
CA GLN A 78 -8.58 -15.03 -12.29
C GLN A 78 -7.32 -15.89 -12.40
N ARG A 79 -6.57 -16.06 -11.31
CA ARG A 79 -5.52 -17.07 -11.19
C ARG A 79 -6.18 -18.45 -11.09
N ASN A 80 -5.97 -19.29 -12.11
CA ASN A 80 -6.34 -20.71 -12.06
C ASN A 80 -5.39 -21.54 -11.16
N ASP A 81 -4.43 -20.88 -10.48
CA ASP A 81 -3.32 -21.51 -9.77
C ASP A 81 -3.59 -21.82 -8.30
N LYS A 82 -2.82 -22.79 -7.79
CA LYS A 82 -2.83 -23.24 -6.38
C LYS A 82 -2.29 -22.19 -5.40
N GLU A 83 -1.52 -21.20 -5.88
CA GLU A 83 -0.92 -20.16 -5.04
C GLU A 83 -1.73 -18.85 -5.12
N LYS A 84 -2.59 -18.66 -4.12
CA LYS A 84 -3.35 -17.43 -3.92
C LYS A 84 -2.41 -16.34 -3.41
N LEU A 85 -2.46 -15.17 -4.06
CA LEU A 85 -1.81 -13.95 -3.60
C LEU A 85 -2.51 -13.47 -2.33
N SER A 86 -1.81 -13.43 -1.20
CA SER A 86 -2.35 -12.85 0.02
C SER A 86 -1.32 -11.92 0.64
N LEU A 87 -1.68 -10.65 0.73
CA LEU A 87 -0.89 -9.67 1.49
C LEU A 87 -1.24 -9.70 2.99
N ASN A 88 -2.23 -10.52 3.35
CA ASN A 88 -2.64 -10.79 4.71
C ASN A 88 -2.39 -12.27 5.00
N ASP A 89 -1.26 -12.59 5.64
CA ASP A 89 -0.87 -13.96 5.90
C ASP A 89 -1.57 -14.54 7.16
N ASP A 90 -2.01 -13.69 8.09
CA ASP A 90 -2.67 -14.12 9.33
C ASP A 90 -4.20 -14.30 9.20
N GLY A 91 -4.79 -13.73 8.14
CA GLY A 91 -6.19 -13.87 7.80
C GLY A 91 -7.18 -13.13 8.70
N PHE A 92 -6.71 -12.29 9.64
CA PHE A 92 -7.58 -11.56 10.57
C PHE A 92 -7.63 -10.07 10.26
N ILE A 93 -6.52 -9.35 10.40
CA ILE A 93 -6.45 -7.90 10.17
C ILE A 93 -5.20 -7.63 9.36
N THR A 94 -5.35 -7.02 8.18
CA THR A 94 -4.18 -6.63 7.40
C THR A 94 -3.53 -5.41 8.04
N SER A 95 -2.45 -5.57 8.79
CA SER A 95 -1.61 -4.48 9.28
C SER A 95 -0.53 -4.10 8.25
N VAL A 96 0.21 -3.03 8.54
CA VAL A 96 1.41 -2.67 7.75
C VAL A 96 2.49 -3.75 7.90
N ASN A 97 2.60 -4.38 9.07
CA ASN A 97 3.57 -5.45 9.29
C ASN A 97 3.26 -6.67 8.43
N ASP A 98 1.99 -6.99 8.22
CA ASP A 98 1.60 -8.10 7.32
C ASP A 98 2.05 -7.82 5.90
N LEU A 99 1.90 -6.57 5.42
CA LEU A 99 2.42 -6.19 4.10
C LEU A 99 3.94 -6.33 4.00
N ILE A 100 4.68 -5.97 5.05
CA ILE A 100 6.15 -6.01 5.07
C ILE A 100 6.67 -7.45 5.17
N LEU A 101 6.03 -8.27 6.00
CA LEU A 101 6.46 -9.65 6.30
C LEU A 101 5.87 -10.68 5.33
N SER A 102 4.89 -10.28 4.50
CA SER A 102 4.26 -11.17 3.53
C SER A 102 5.30 -11.84 2.64
N LYS A 103 5.15 -13.15 2.47
CA LYS A 103 5.97 -13.91 1.51
C LYS A 103 5.83 -13.38 0.08
N ASP A 104 4.74 -12.69 -0.22
CA ASP A 104 4.39 -12.18 -1.55
C ASP A 104 4.93 -10.76 -1.82
N THR A 105 5.61 -10.12 -0.86
CA THR A 105 6.19 -8.78 -1.03
C THR A 105 7.68 -8.73 -0.73
N TYR A 106 8.33 -7.68 -1.19
CA TYR A 106 9.70 -7.32 -0.81
C TYR A 106 9.87 -5.80 -0.81
N ILE A 107 10.81 -5.31 -0.01
CA ILE A 107 11.24 -3.91 -0.03
C ILE A 107 12.07 -3.69 -1.29
N PHE A 108 11.62 -2.82 -2.18
CA PHE A 108 12.33 -2.51 -3.43
C PHE A 108 13.05 -1.16 -3.41
N PHE A 109 12.68 -0.28 -2.48
CA PHE A 109 13.46 0.90 -2.19
C PHE A 109 13.25 1.40 -0.76
N TYR A 110 14.20 2.20 -0.29
CA TYR A 110 14.13 3.00 0.92
C TYR A 110 14.50 4.44 0.58
N LYS A 111 13.75 5.38 1.15
CA LYS A 111 14.06 6.80 1.06
C LYS A 111 14.27 7.36 2.46
N GLU A 112 15.29 8.19 2.61
CA GLU A 112 15.47 9.04 3.78
C GLU A 112 15.84 10.48 3.38
N THR A 113 15.60 11.42 4.28
CA THR A 113 16.10 12.79 4.20
C THR A 113 17.17 12.97 5.26
N ILE A 114 18.37 13.35 4.87
CA ILE A 114 19.45 13.74 5.77
C ILE A 114 19.75 15.21 5.53
N GLY A 115 19.41 16.08 6.49
CA GLY A 115 19.46 17.52 6.30
C GLY A 115 18.44 17.99 5.24
N ASN A 116 18.92 18.61 4.16
CA ASN A 116 18.08 19.05 3.02
C ASN A 116 18.25 18.17 1.77
N HIS A 117 18.89 17.00 1.90
CA HIS A 117 19.15 16.09 0.79
C HIS A 117 18.31 14.81 0.93
N GLU A 118 17.69 14.41 -0.18
CA GLU A 118 16.96 13.15 -0.27
C GLU A 118 17.89 12.04 -0.77
N HIS A 119 17.95 10.95 -0.02
CA HIS A 119 18.72 9.75 -0.34
C HIS A 119 17.74 8.64 -0.68
N ILE A 120 17.88 8.02 -1.86
CA ILE A 120 17.02 6.92 -2.32
C ILE A 120 17.91 5.71 -2.60
N TYR A 121 17.65 4.62 -1.90
CA TYR A 121 18.34 3.35 -2.04
C TYR A 121 17.41 2.36 -2.71
N TYR A 122 17.85 1.78 -3.82
CA TYR A 122 17.11 0.72 -4.51
C TYR A 122 17.68 -0.63 -4.11
N PHE A 123 16.80 -1.59 -3.86
CA PHE A 123 17.16 -2.97 -3.55
C PHE A 123 16.72 -3.87 -4.71
N GLU A 124 17.63 -4.72 -5.18
CA GLU A 124 17.38 -5.73 -6.22
C GLU A 124 16.73 -7.00 -5.64
#